data_AF-A0A565CUA4-F1
#
_entry.id   AF-A0A565CUA4-F1
#
_cell.length_a   1.000
_cell.length_b   1.000
_cell.length_c   1.000
_cell.angle_alpha   90.00
_cell.angle_beta   90.00
_cell.angle_gamma   90.00
#
_symmetry.space_group_name_H-M   'P 1'
#
loop_
_entity.id
_entity.type
_entity.pdbx_description
1 polymer ?
#
loop_
_entity_poly.entity_id
_entity_poly.type
_entity_poly.pdbx_seq_one_letter_code
_entity_poly.pdbx_strand_id
1 'polypeptide(L)'
;MEIQAVLRMILVLTFVILCVFYNGVYGLASEEIDMKLKNLNKPALKTIKTEDGDMIDCVDIYKEPAFDHHALRNHKIQMKPSVDNSLKNNGFYKPAGNIPDLD
;
A
#
# COMPACT_ATOMS: atom_id res chain seq x y z
N MET A 1 -52.73 -7.41 -22.51
CA MET A 1 -51.84 -8.45 -21.93
C MET A 1 -50.55 -8.57 -22.74
N GLU A 2 -50.62 -8.55 -24.07
CA GLU A 2 -49.46 -8.52 -25.00
C GLU A 2 -48.41 -7.43 -24.69
N ILE A 3 -48.82 -6.14 -24.65
CA ILE A 3 -47.88 -5.02 -24.45
C ILE A 3 -47.20 -5.08 -23.07
N GLN A 4 -47.94 -5.47 -22.04
CA GLN A 4 -47.40 -5.66 -20.69
C GLN A 4 -46.40 -6.81 -20.62
N ALA A 5 -46.64 -7.90 -21.37
CA ALA A 5 -45.70 -9.01 -21.47
C ALA A 5 -44.41 -8.59 -22.22
N VAL A 6 -44.53 -7.86 -23.33
CA VAL A 6 -43.38 -7.35 -24.10
C VAL A 6 -42.54 -6.37 -23.27
N LEU A 7 -43.17 -5.45 -22.54
CA LEU A 7 -42.47 -4.50 -21.67
C LEU A 7 -41.69 -5.22 -20.56
N ARG A 8 -42.31 -6.23 -19.93
CA ARG A 8 -41.64 -7.05 -18.91
C ARG A 8 -40.46 -7.83 -19.49
N MET A 9 -40.60 -8.40 -20.68
CA MET A 9 -39.51 -9.10 -21.36
C MET A 9 -38.33 -8.16 -21.64
N ILE A 10 -38.60 -6.94 -22.12
CA ILE A 10 -37.55 -5.94 -22.37
C ILE A 10 -36.84 -5.56 -21.07
N LEU A 11 -37.58 -5.31 -19.98
CA LEU A 11 -36.97 -4.97 -18.68
C LEU A 11 -36.09 -6.09 -18.12
N VAL A 12 -36.50 -7.35 -18.29
CA VAL A 12 -35.68 -8.50 -17.86
C VAL A 12 -34.43 -8.61 -18.72
N LEU A 13 -34.56 -8.46 -20.05
CA LEU A 13 -33.42 -8.53 -20.95
C LEU A 13 -32.41 -7.41 -20.69
N THR A 14 -32.86 -6.18 -20.47
CA THR A 14 -31.96 -5.06 -20.14
C THR A 14 -31.27 -5.27 -18.80
N PHE A 15 -31.99 -5.79 -17.79
CA PHE A 15 -31.42 -6.11 -16.49
C PHE A 15 -30.34 -7.20 -16.61
N VAL A 16 -30.61 -8.28 -17.36
CA VAL A 16 -29.63 -9.36 -17.60
C VAL A 16 -28.38 -8.81 -18.29
N ILE A 17 -28.56 -7.99 -19.33
CA ILE A 17 -27.45 -7.36 -20.06
C ILE A 17 -26.63 -6.46 -19.12
N LEU A 18 -27.30 -5.62 -18.31
CA LEU A 18 -26.65 -4.77 -17.32
C LEU A 18 -25.84 -5.59 -16.32
N CYS A 19 -26.42 -6.68 -15.78
CA CYS A 19 -25.73 -7.56 -14.85
C CYS A 19 -24.48 -8.18 -15.49
N VAL A 20 -24.54 -8.63 -16.75
CA VAL A 20 -23.38 -9.19 -17.44
C VAL A 20 -22.27 -8.14 -17.60
N PHE A 21 -22.61 -6.93 -18.05
CA PHE A 21 -21.65 -5.85 -18.19
C PHE A 21 -21.06 -5.39 -16.85
N TYR A 22 -21.89 -5.26 -15.82
CA TYR A 22 -21.45 -4.88 -14.48
C TYR A 22 -20.50 -5.95 -13.92
N ASN A 23 -20.87 -7.23 -13.92
CA ASN A 23 -19.98 -8.27 -13.40
C ASN A 23 -18.67 -8.40 -14.22
N GLY A 24 -18.70 -8.21 -15.53
CA GLY A 24 -17.50 -8.24 -16.38
C GLY A 24 -16.52 -7.10 -16.09
N VAL A 25 -17.02 -5.87 -15.94
CA VAL A 25 -16.17 -4.69 -15.66
C VAL A 25 -15.69 -4.66 -14.21
N TYR A 26 -16.59 -4.90 -13.25
CA TYR A 26 -16.26 -4.87 -11.83
C TYR A 26 -15.35 -6.03 -11.42
N GLY A 27 -15.48 -7.20 -12.06
CA GLY A 27 -14.60 -8.35 -11.81
C GLY A 27 -13.13 -8.05 -12.13
N LEU A 28 -12.86 -7.49 -13.32
CA LEU A 28 -11.49 -7.14 -13.74
C LEU A 28 -10.87 -6.04 -12.88
N ALA A 29 -11.66 -5.01 -12.54
CA ALA A 29 -11.19 -3.92 -11.69
C ALA A 29 -10.86 -4.41 -10.27
N SER A 30 -11.67 -5.33 -9.72
CA SER A 30 -11.44 -5.91 -8.40
C SER A 30 -10.13 -6.71 -8.35
N GLU A 31 -9.85 -7.54 -9.36
CA GLU A 31 -8.62 -8.33 -9.42
C GLU A 31 -7.36 -7.45 -9.49
N GLU A 32 -7.40 -6.38 -10.30
CA GLU A 32 -6.29 -5.43 -10.39
C GLU A 32 -6.02 -4.72 -9.05
N ILE A 33 -7.08 -4.33 -8.34
CA ILE A 33 -6.98 -3.72 -7.01
C ILE A 33 -6.37 -4.71 -6.01
N ASP A 34 -6.82 -5.96 -6.00
CA ASP A 34 -6.32 -6.99 -5.09
C ASP A 34 -4.84 -7.31 -5.33
N MET A 35 -4.42 -7.38 -6.59
CA MET A 35 -3.01 -7.57 -6.94
C MET A 35 -2.15 -6.38 -6.48
N LYS A 36 -2.60 -5.14 -6.70
CA LYS A 36 -1.91 -3.94 -6.22
C LYS A 36 -1.82 -3.91 -4.70
N LEU A 37 -2.90 -4.27 -4.02
CA LEU A 37 -2.95 -4.29 -2.55
C LEU A 37 -1.99 -5.33 -1.96
N LYS A 38 -1.91 -6.53 -2.57
CA LYS A 38 -0.93 -7.55 -2.19
C LYS A 38 0.51 -7.10 -2.37
N ASN A 39 0.80 -6.31 -3.41
CA ASN A 39 2.15 -5.79 -3.63
C ASN A 39 2.53 -4.70 -2.60
N LEU A 40 1.56 -3.90 -2.14
CA LEU A 40 1.77 -2.88 -1.11
C LEU A 40 1.88 -3.50 0.29
N ASN A 41 1.08 -4.52 0.59
CA ASN A 41 1.07 -5.20 1.89
C ASN A 41 2.18 -6.26 1.95
N LYS A 42 3.42 -5.81 2.16
CA LYS A 42 4.54 -6.71 2.43
C LYS A 42 4.47 -7.23 3.87
N PRO A 43 4.85 -8.49 4.13
CA PRO A 43 4.77 -9.06 5.48
C PRO A 43 5.73 -8.35 6.42
N ALA A 44 5.23 -8.00 7.60
CA ALA A 44 6.03 -7.44 8.69
C ALA A 44 7.03 -8.49 9.20
N LEU A 45 8.26 -8.05 9.48
CA LEU A 45 9.26 -8.85 10.17
C LEU A 45 9.01 -8.86 11.68
N LYS A 46 8.56 -7.72 12.20
CA LYS A 46 8.24 -7.52 13.61
C LYS A 46 7.14 -6.49 13.70
N THR A 47 6.18 -6.70 14.59
CA THR A 47 5.18 -5.69 14.95
C THR A 47 5.52 -5.18 16.34
N ILE A 48 5.67 -3.88 16.48
CA ILE A 48 5.92 -3.20 17.75
C ILE A 48 4.63 -2.53 18.17
N LYS A 49 4.22 -2.75 19.42
CA LYS A 49 3.09 -2.02 20.00
C LYS A 49 3.62 -0.88 20.85
N THR A 50 3.17 0.34 20.60
CA THR A 50 3.53 1.51 21.42
C THR A 50 2.71 1.54 22.71
N GLU A 51 3.14 2.34 23.68
CA GLU A 51 2.37 2.59 24.91
C GLU A 51 0.99 3.18 24.61
N ASP A 52 0.89 4.00 23.56
CA ASP A 52 -0.36 4.59 23.05
C ASP A 52 -1.27 3.56 22.36
N GLY A 53 -0.77 2.35 22.12
CA GLY A 53 -1.53 1.24 21.54
C GLY A 53 -1.42 1.11 20.01
N ASP A 54 -0.61 1.94 19.35
CA ASP A 54 -0.36 1.84 17.92
C ASP A 54 0.45 0.58 17.59
N MET A 55 0.09 -0.09 16.50
CA MET A 55 0.84 -1.22 15.97
C MET A 55 1.69 -0.76 14.80
N ILE A 56 3.01 -0.82 14.95
CA ILE A 56 3.99 -0.42 13.94
C ILE A 56 4.63 -1.68 13.38
N ASP A 57 4.38 -1.95 12.11
CA ASP A 57 4.99 -3.06 11.38
C ASP A 57 6.37 -2.66 10.83
N CYS A 58 7.40 -3.32 11.31
CA CYS A 58 8.75 -3.20 10.76
C CYS A 58 8.88 -4.08 9.52
N VAL A 59 9.31 -3.49 8.41
CA VAL A 59 9.67 -4.22 7.18
C VAL A 59 11.16 -4.05 6.87
N ASP A 60 11.70 -4.93 6.04
CA ASP A 60 13.09 -4.86 5.59
C ASP A 60 13.31 -3.56 4.80
N ILE A 61 14.34 -2.78 5.18
CA ILE A 61 14.64 -1.49 4.58
C ILE A 61 14.83 -1.56 3.05
N TYR A 62 15.35 -2.66 2.52
CA TYR A 62 15.52 -2.83 1.06
C TYR A 62 14.25 -3.32 0.36
N LYS A 63 13.25 -3.76 1.11
CA LYS A 63 11.98 -4.26 0.59
C LYS A 63 10.85 -3.27 0.78
N GLU A 64 11.09 -2.09 1.36
CA GLU A 64 10.10 -1.03 1.49
C GLU A 64 9.38 -0.77 0.15
N PRO A 65 8.04 -0.60 0.15
CA PRO A 65 7.27 -0.34 -1.07
C PRO A 65 7.78 0.86 -1.87
N ALA A 66 8.40 1.84 -1.21
CA ALA A 66 8.98 3.01 -1.86
C ALA A 66 10.06 2.65 -2.91
N PHE A 67 10.82 1.57 -2.69
CA PHE A 67 11.87 1.14 -3.61
C PHE A 67 11.34 0.38 -4.84
N ASP A 68 10.07 0.00 -4.86
CA ASP A 68 9.42 -0.54 -6.07
C ASP A 68 9.25 0.56 -7.15
N HIS A 69 9.34 1.83 -6.75
CA HIS A 69 9.33 2.96 -7.68
C HIS A 69 10.64 3.03 -8.48
N HIS A 70 10.55 3.14 -9.81
CA HIS A 70 11.72 3.09 -10.71
C HIS A 70 12.81 4.12 -10.38
N ALA A 71 12.42 5.29 -9.87
CA ALA A 71 13.36 6.33 -9.45
C ALA A 71 14.21 5.94 -8.23
N LEU A 72 13.71 5.01 -7.40
CA LEU A 72 14.32 4.62 -6.13
C LEU A 72 14.89 3.20 -6.14
N ARG A 73 14.50 2.33 -7.09
CA ARG A 73 14.91 0.91 -7.15
C ARG A 73 16.41 0.63 -7.00
N ASN A 74 17.26 1.55 -7.45
CA ASN A 74 18.73 1.42 -7.42
C ASN A 74 19.37 2.48 -6.52
N HIS A 75 18.57 3.18 -5.70
CA HIS A 75 19.05 4.21 -4.81
C HIS A 75 19.86 3.57 -3.68
N LYS A 76 21.13 3.97 -3.53
CA LYS A 76 21.97 3.53 -2.42
C LYS A 76 21.51 4.22 -1.14
N ILE A 77 20.97 3.44 -0.22
CA ILE A 77 20.53 3.93 1.07
C ILE A 77 21.73 4.46 1.87
N GLN A 78 21.63 5.71 2.32
CA GLN A 78 22.63 6.32 3.19
C GLN A 78 22.26 6.03 4.65
N MET A 79 22.89 5.01 5.23
CA MET A 79 22.65 4.63 6.64
C MET A 79 23.07 5.72 7.63
N LYS A 80 23.95 6.63 7.21
CA LYS A 80 24.40 7.77 7.99
C LYS A 80 24.31 9.02 7.11
N PRO A 81 23.64 10.08 7.58
CA PRO A 81 23.58 11.31 6.81
C PRO A 81 24.96 11.95 6.70
N SER A 82 25.21 12.59 5.55
CA SER A 82 26.36 13.47 5.37
C SER A 82 26.12 14.77 6.12
N VAL A 83 26.60 14.84 7.37
CA VAL A 83 26.48 16.03 8.21
C VAL A 83 27.62 16.99 7.86
N ASP A 84 27.30 18.24 7.56
CA ASP A 84 28.31 19.31 7.47
C ASP A 84 29.01 19.49 8.83
N ASN A 85 30.32 19.68 8.81
CA ASN A 85 31.14 19.90 10.01
C ASN A 85 30.66 21.13 10.79
N SER A 86 30.08 22.13 10.13
CA SER A 86 29.47 23.30 10.78
C SER A 86 28.31 22.93 11.72
N LEU A 87 27.53 21.90 11.38
CA LEU A 87 26.39 21.42 12.19
C LEU A 87 26.84 20.54 13.37
N LYS A 88 27.97 19.83 13.21
CA LYS A 88 28.63 19.12 14.31
C LYS A 88 29.16 20.08 15.37
N ASN A 89 29.83 21.15 14.93
CA ASN A 89 30.49 22.09 15.83
C ASN A 89 29.50 22.94 16.63
N ASN A 90 28.31 23.18 16.08
CA ASN A 90 27.25 23.96 16.73
C ASN A 90 26.34 23.13 17.64
N GLY A 91 26.63 21.84 17.87
CA GLY A 91 25.88 20.97 18.79
C GLY A 91 24.45 20.63 18.35
N PHE A 92 24.06 21.00 17.14
CA PHE A 92 22.71 20.76 16.61
C PHE A 92 22.51 19.30 16.18
N TYR A 93 23.60 18.62 15.80
CA TYR A 93 23.58 17.21 15.44
C TYR A 93 24.01 16.32 16.61
N LYS A 94 23.05 15.68 17.29
CA LYS A 94 23.33 14.60 18.25
C LYS A 94 23.32 13.25 17.51
N PRO A 95 24.36 12.42 17.63
CA PRO A 95 24.31 11.06 17.09
C PRO A 95 23.17 10.30 17.79
N ALA A 96 22.43 9.49 17.02
CA ALA A 96 21.46 8.57 17.61
C ALA A 96 22.20 7.69 18.63
N GLY A 97 21.77 7.73 19.88
CA GLY A 97 22.26 6.80 20.91
C GLY A 97 21.94 5.37 20.52
N ASN A 98 22.66 4.42 21.10
CA ASN A 98 22.35 3.00 20.93
C ASN A 98 20.88 2.80 21.31
N ILE A 99 20.07 2.34 20.35
CA ILE A 99 18.70 1.90 20.60
C ILE A 99 18.85 0.77 21.63
N PRO A 100 18.21 0.83 22.81
CA PRO A 100 18.23 -0.29 23.74
C PRO A 100 17.71 -1.51 22.98
N ASP A 101 18.44 -2.61 23.06
CA ASP A 101 18.04 -3.87 22.46
C ASP A 101 16.58 -4.15 22.85
N LEU A 102 15.70 -4.28 21.85
CA LEU A 102 14.32 -4.71 22.10
C LEU A 102 14.37 -6.19 22.46
N ASP A 103 14.50 -6.47 23.76
CA ASP A 103 14.18 -7.76 24.37
C ASP A 103 12.71 -8.14 24.13
#